data_AF-A0A7Z9XJ22-F1
#
_entry.id   AF-A0A7Z9XJ22-F1
#
_cell.length_a   1.000
_cell.length_b   1.000
_cell.length_c   1.000
_cell.angle_alpha   90.00
_cell.angle_beta   90.00
_cell.angle_gamma   90.00
#
_symmetry.space_group_name_H-M   'P 1'
#
loop_
_entity.id
_entity.type
_entity.pdbx_description
1 polymer ?
#
loop_
_entity_poly.entity_id
_entity_poly.type
_entity_poly.pdbx_seq_one_letter_code
_entity_poly.pdbx_strand_id
1 'polypeptide(L)'
;YAPIYCPSGVAAFGRDPESSKQVWCSIEGYPGDYDYREFYRDIAYDLDLDYLKPYIHRDGVRVDTGFKYFRITGKGDCKEVYVPEWAEKKAGLHAGNFMLNKKKQIEHLSSVMNRKPVIVAPYDAELFGHWWFEGPMWLDFLVRKIAYDQEAIRLTTLSEYLEEYPVNQVSTPCASSWGHKGFHETWLNGRNDWIYRHLHHGALLMERLAKSHPEADGLTLKALKQGARELLLAQASDWAFMLNKGAMAEYATQRTKTHLLRLTKLMNEIEAGGVDEERLSMIESLDNIFPQIDYRSFC
;
A
#
# COMPACT_ATOMS: atom_id res chain seq x y z
N TYR A 1 -1.67 -10.68 -20.71
CA TYR A 1 -3.13 -10.44 -20.82
C TYR A 1 -3.99 -11.69 -20.63
N ALA A 2 -3.42 -12.74 -20.03
CA ALA A 2 -4.10 -13.88 -19.43
C ALA A 2 -3.23 -14.29 -18.21
N PRO A 3 -3.79 -14.93 -17.17
CA PRO A 3 -3.01 -15.40 -16.04
C PRO A 3 -2.16 -16.61 -16.44
N ILE A 4 -1.18 -16.90 -15.60
CA ILE A 4 -0.47 -18.18 -15.60
C ILE A 4 -0.78 -18.92 -14.31
N TYR A 5 -0.65 -20.25 -14.33
CA TYR A 5 -0.56 -21.05 -13.11
C TYR A 5 0.88 -21.35 -12.77
N CYS A 6 1.23 -21.18 -11.50
CA CYS A 6 2.45 -21.76 -10.96
C CYS A 6 2.32 -23.30 -10.90
N PRO A 7 3.42 -24.06 -10.87
CA PRO A 7 3.37 -25.51 -10.63
C PRO A 7 2.62 -25.92 -9.34
N SER A 8 2.50 -25.01 -8.37
CA SER A 8 1.70 -25.18 -7.14
C SER A 8 0.18 -25.04 -7.33
N GLY A 9 -0.29 -24.63 -8.50
CA GLY A 9 -1.71 -24.35 -8.78
C GLY A 9 -2.16 -22.92 -8.48
N VAL A 10 -1.27 -22.07 -7.94
CA VAL A 10 -1.58 -20.65 -7.67
C VAL A 10 -1.60 -19.85 -8.98
N ALA A 11 -2.64 -19.03 -9.20
CA ALA A 11 -2.72 -18.14 -10.36
C ALA A 11 -1.91 -16.84 -10.14
N ALA A 12 -1.22 -16.38 -11.17
CA ALA A 12 -0.55 -15.08 -11.19
C ALA A 12 -1.06 -14.22 -12.36
N PHE A 13 -1.42 -12.97 -12.05
CA PHE A 13 -1.87 -11.97 -13.03
C PHE A 13 -0.82 -10.87 -13.20
N GLY A 14 -0.46 -10.59 -14.45
CA GLY A 14 0.46 -9.51 -14.78
C GLY A 14 -0.23 -8.15 -14.83
N ARG A 15 0.38 -7.13 -14.22
CA ARG A 15 -0.02 -5.73 -14.34
C ARG A 15 0.08 -5.26 -15.80
N ASP A 16 -0.94 -4.53 -16.27
CA ASP A 16 -0.91 -3.86 -17.57
C ASP A 16 -0.04 -2.57 -17.52
N PRO A 17 1.05 -2.47 -18.29
CA PRO A 17 1.91 -1.30 -18.29
C PRO A 17 1.24 -0.03 -18.83
N GLU A 18 0.31 -0.17 -19.79
CA GLU A 18 -0.37 0.97 -20.42
C GLU A 18 -1.27 1.71 -19.41
N SER A 19 -2.01 0.95 -18.61
CA SER A 19 -2.88 1.48 -17.54
C SER A 19 -2.09 2.18 -16.43
N SER A 20 -0.86 1.74 -16.14
CA SER A 20 0.01 2.43 -15.18
C SER A 20 0.39 3.83 -15.66
N LYS A 21 0.75 3.97 -16.93
CA LYS A 21 1.20 5.27 -17.47
C LYS A 21 0.10 6.34 -17.42
N GLN A 22 -1.14 5.96 -17.76
CA GLN A 22 -2.28 6.88 -17.87
C GLN A 22 -2.76 7.44 -16.53
N VAL A 23 -2.62 6.67 -15.44
CA VAL A 23 -3.23 7.00 -14.14
C VAL A 23 -2.17 7.30 -13.08
N TRP A 24 -1.02 6.64 -13.11
CA TRP A 24 0.01 6.78 -12.06
C TRP A 24 0.96 7.97 -12.26
N CYS A 25 1.09 8.47 -13.49
CA CYS A 25 2.00 9.57 -13.77
C CYS A 25 1.35 10.91 -13.42
N SER A 26 1.87 11.65 -12.44
CA SER A 26 1.37 13.01 -12.13
C SER A 26 1.74 14.05 -13.20
N ILE A 27 2.65 13.72 -14.12
CA ILE A 27 3.09 14.63 -15.20
C ILE A 27 2.35 14.35 -16.51
N GLU A 28 2.12 13.08 -16.83
CA GLU A 28 1.54 12.64 -18.11
C GLU A 28 0.15 11.99 -17.97
N GLY A 29 -0.24 11.66 -16.74
CA GLY A 29 -1.49 10.98 -16.42
C GLY A 29 -2.56 11.93 -15.90
N TYR A 30 -3.78 11.39 -15.77
CA TYR A 30 -4.96 12.19 -15.42
C TYR A 30 -4.83 13.00 -14.13
N PRO A 31 -4.26 12.48 -13.02
CA PRO A 31 -4.17 13.25 -11.77
C PRO A 31 -3.44 14.60 -11.87
N GLY A 32 -2.63 14.81 -12.91
CA GLY A 32 -1.92 16.06 -13.14
C GLY A 32 -2.71 17.15 -13.87
N ASP A 33 -3.98 16.92 -14.21
CA ASP A 33 -4.79 17.91 -14.95
C ASP A 33 -4.97 19.20 -14.15
N TYR A 34 -4.86 20.33 -14.84
CA TYR A 34 -4.83 21.64 -14.22
C TYR A 34 -6.14 22.03 -13.52
N ASP A 35 -7.24 21.37 -13.83
CA ASP A 35 -8.54 21.63 -13.19
C ASP A 35 -8.75 20.78 -11.92
N TYR A 36 -7.87 19.83 -11.61
CA TYR A 36 -7.93 19.04 -10.38
C TYR A 36 -7.33 19.75 -9.18
N ARG A 37 -7.78 19.34 -7.98
CA ARG A 37 -7.35 19.93 -6.71
C ARG A 37 -5.84 19.77 -6.49
N GLU A 38 -5.17 20.85 -6.13
CA GLU A 38 -3.75 20.86 -5.80
C GLU A 38 -3.51 20.22 -4.42
N PHE A 39 -2.71 19.15 -4.38
CA PHE A 39 -2.43 18.41 -3.15
C PHE A 39 -1.57 19.21 -2.18
N TYR A 40 -0.60 19.99 -2.69
CA TYR A 40 0.41 20.67 -1.87
C TYR A 40 0.01 22.09 -1.41
N ARG A 41 -1.20 22.57 -1.72
CA ARG A 41 -1.70 23.87 -1.25
C ARG A 41 -2.82 23.68 -0.24
N ASP A 42 -2.47 23.87 1.03
CA ASP A 42 -3.34 23.72 2.18
C ASP A 42 -3.41 25.04 2.96
N ILE A 43 -4.56 25.35 3.56
CA ILE A 43 -4.69 26.53 4.43
C ILE A 43 -3.68 26.54 5.58
N ALA A 44 -3.15 25.36 5.96
CA ALA A 44 -2.06 25.19 6.90
C ALA A 44 -0.83 26.05 6.58
N TYR A 45 -0.65 26.48 5.32
CA TYR A 45 0.49 27.28 4.87
C TYR A 45 0.10 28.67 4.37
N ASP A 46 -1.18 28.95 4.19
CA ASP A 46 -1.69 30.23 3.69
C ASP A 46 -2.21 31.14 4.82
N LEU A 47 -2.77 30.57 5.89
CA LEU A 47 -3.39 31.35 6.98
C LEU A 47 -2.41 31.66 8.13
N ASP A 48 -2.75 32.69 8.89
CA ASP A 48 -2.01 33.11 10.08
C ASP A 48 -1.97 32.02 11.16
N LEU A 49 -0.82 31.91 11.82
CA LEU A 49 -0.58 30.87 12.81
C LEU A 49 -1.54 30.98 14.01
N ASP A 50 -1.89 32.20 14.43
CA ASP A 50 -2.79 32.42 15.57
C ASP A 50 -4.19 31.85 15.32
N TYR A 51 -4.69 31.93 14.08
CA TYR A 51 -5.94 31.32 13.68
C TYR A 51 -5.84 29.79 13.63
N LEU A 52 -4.72 29.26 13.13
CA LEU A 52 -4.51 27.82 12.92
C LEU A 52 -4.14 27.06 14.18
N LYS A 53 -3.52 27.73 15.19
CA LYS A 53 -2.94 27.10 16.38
C LYS A 53 -3.86 26.08 17.09
N PRO A 54 -5.19 26.29 17.21
CA PRO A 54 -6.08 25.31 17.83
C PRO A 54 -6.27 24.03 17.00
N TYR A 55 -5.93 24.04 15.71
CA TYR A 55 -6.26 23.01 14.73
C TYR A 55 -5.04 22.25 14.18
N ILE A 56 -3.82 22.69 14.50
CA ILE A 56 -2.57 22.06 14.06
C ILE A 56 -1.83 21.42 15.25
N HIS A 57 -0.60 20.94 15.02
CA HIS A 57 0.20 20.31 16.07
C HIS A 57 0.35 21.22 17.29
N ARG A 58 0.28 20.65 18.50
CA ARG A 58 0.29 21.41 19.78
C ARG A 58 1.53 22.31 19.94
N ASP A 59 2.65 21.90 19.33
CA ASP A 59 3.90 22.65 19.34
C ASP A 59 3.95 23.78 18.29
N GLY A 60 2.84 24.07 17.60
CA GLY A 60 2.76 25.10 16.57
C GLY A 60 3.37 24.70 15.22
N VAL A 61 3.66 23.41 15.01
CA VAL A 61 4.19 22.89 13.74
C VAL A 61 3.05 22.84 12.71
N ARG A 62 3.25 23.53 11.58
CA ARG A 62 2.30 23.51 10.45
C ARG A 62 2.27 22.12 9.82
N VAL A 63 1.09 21.53 9.83
CA VAL A 63 0.75 20.25 9.18
C VAL A 63 -0.51 20.46 8.35
N ASP A 64 -0.64 19.71 7.27
CA ASP A 64 -1.83 19.76 6.41
C ASP A 64 -3.13 19.63 7.23
N THR A 65 -4.06 20.56 7.02
CA THR A 65 -5.40 20.50 7.63
C THR A 65 -6.39 19.67 6.81
N GLY A 66 -6.09 19.44 5.53
CA GLY A 66 -6.99 18.80 4.57
C GLY A 66 -7.90 19.77 3.82
N PHE A 67 -7.95 21.04 4.23
CA PHE A 67 -8.67 22.09 3.52
C PHE A 67 -7.77 22.71 2.45
N LYS A 68 -8.02 22.31 1.20
CA LYS A 68 -7.22 22.66 0.02
C LYS A 68 -8.14 23.30 -1.02
N TYR A 69 -7.98 24.60 -1.27
CA TYR A 69 -8.91 25.41 -2.07
C TYR A 69 -8.39 25.79 -3.46
N PHE A 70 -7.25 25.25 -3.87
CA PHE A 70 -6.61 25.58 -5.13
C PHE A 70 -6.59 24.38 -6.07
N ARG A 71 -6.57 24.65 -7.38
CA ARG A 71 -6.33 23.66 -8.44
C ARG A 71 -4.87 23.65 -8.87
N ILE A 72 -4.46 22.62 -9.61
CA ILE A 72 -3.08 22.45 -10.08
C ILE A 72 -2.65 23.62 -10.99
N THR A 73 -3.56 24.18 -11.80
CA THR A 73 -3.41 25.38 -12.65
C THR A 73 -2.39 25.29 -13.78
N GLY A 74 -1.20 24.76 -13.52
CA GLY A 74 -0.07 24.72 -14.45
C GLY A 74 1.24 24.42 -13.73
N LYS A 75 2.34 24.57 -14.46
CA LYS A 75 3.69 24.45 -13.91
C LYS A 75 4.07 25.77 -13.21
N GLY A 76 4.13 25.77 -11.88
CA GLY A 76 4.54 26.93 -11.07
C GLY A 76 3.77 27.03 -9.75
N ASP A 77 4.11 28.05 -8.95
CA ASP A 77 3.54 28.26 -7.61
C ASP A 77 2.25 29.09 -7.61
N CYS A 78 1.97 29.80 -8.70
CA CYS A 78 0.74 30.58 -8.85
C CYS A 78 -0.43 29.65 -9.14
N LYS A 79 -1.16 29.28 -8.08
CA LYS A 79 -2.34 28.42 -8.17
C LYS A 79 -3.62 29.25 -8.14
N GLU A 80 -4.61 28.82 -8.89
CA GLU A 80 -5.94 29.43 -8.95
C GLU A 80 -6.93 28.64 -8.10
N VAL A 81 -8.06 29.28 -7.77
CA VAL A 81 -9.11 28.68 -6.96
C VAL A 81 -9.67 27.43 -7.64
N TYR A 82 -9.89 26.39 -6.85
CA TYR A 82 -10.50 25.15 -7.28
C TYR A 82 -11.97 25.36 -7.67
N VAL A 83 -12.36 24.83 -8.83
CA VAL A 83 -13.73 24.90 -9.36
C VAL A 83 -14.27 23.47 -9.50
N PRO A 84 -15.12 22.99 -8.56
CA PRO A 84 -15.58 21.60 -8.54
C PRO A 84 -16.21 21.14 -9.86
N GLU A 85 -16.97 21.99 -10.53
CA GLU A 85 -17.67 21.68 -11.78
C GLU A 85 -16.69 21.41 -12.93
N TRP A 86 -15.54 22.08 -12.95
CA TRP A 86 -14.51 21.84 -13.96
C TRP A 86 -13.83 20.50 -13.72
N ALA A 87 -13.50 20.22 -12.46
CA ALA A 87 -12.91 18.97 -12.02
C ALA A 87 -13.83 17.77 -12.31
N GLU A 88 -15.13 17.89 -12.04
CA GLU A 88 -16.14 16.88 -12.38
C GLU A 88 -16.19 16.60 -13.87
N LYS A 89 -16.30 17.65 -14.69
CA LYS A 89 -16.29 17.52 -16.15
C LYS A 89 -15.02 16.82 -16.64
N LYS A 90 -13.86 17.15 -16.08
CA LYS A 90 -12.58 16.50 -16.41
C LYS A 90 -12.54 15.03 -16.01
N ALA A 91 -13.03 14.67 -14.82
CA ALA A 91 -13.13 13.28 -14.40
C ALA A 91 -13.98 12.45 -15.37
N GLY A 92 -15.13 12.98 -15.81
CA GLY A 92 -15.96 12.32 -16.82
C GLY A 92 -15.25 12.13 -18.17
N LEU A 93 -14.51 13.15 -18.64
CA LEU A 93 -13.73 13.09 -19.87
C LEU A 93 -12.58 12.08 -19.78
N HIS A 94 -11.82 12.08 -18.67
CA HIS A 94 -10.72 11.15 -18.44
C HIS A 94 -11.20 9.71 -18.28
N ALA A 95 -12.33 9.49 -17.62
CA ALA A 95 -12.95 8.16 -17.52
C ALA A 95 -13.33 7.63 -18.91
N GLY A 96 -13.95 8.48 -19.75
CA GLY A 96 -14.25 8.14 -21.13
C GLY A 96 -12.99 7.84 -21.97
N ASN A 97 -11.94 8.65 -21.83
CA ASN A 97 -10.67 8.42 -22.51
C ASN A 97 -10.04 7.07 -22.11
N PHE A 98 -9.97 6.79 -20.80
CA PHE A 98 -9.44 5.52 -20.30
C PHE A 98 -10.23 4.34 -20.84
N MET A 99 -11.56 4.37 -20.75
CA MET A 99 -12.44 3.33 -21.29
C MET A 99 -12.19 3.09 -22.79
N LEU A 100 -12.11 4.15 -23.61
CA LEU A 100 -11.85 4.04 -25.05
C LEU A 100 -10.49 3.39 -25.33
N ASN A 101 -9.45 3.73 -24.57
CA ASN A 101 -8.13 3.12 -24.72
C ASN A 101 -8.17 1.64 -24.33
N LYS A 102 -8.86 1.27 -23.24
CA LYS A 102 -8.99 -0.13 -22.83
C LYS A 102 -9.81 -0.94 -23.83
N LYS A 103 -10.86 -0.35 -24.41
CA LYS A 103 -11.63 -0.97 -25.50
C LYS A 103 -10.72 -1.29 -26.69
N LYS A 104 -9.95 -0.32 -27.19
CA LYS A 104 -9.00 -0.54 -28.31
C LYS A 104 -7.95 -1.60 -27.98
N GLN A 105 -7.44 -1.60 -26.74
CA GLN A 105 -6.48 -2.59 -26.28
C GLN A 105 -7.09 -4.01 -26.29
N ILE A 106 -8.31 -4.17 -25.76
CA ILE A 106 -9.03 -5.45 -25.78
C ILE A 106 -9.36 -5.90 -27.20
N GLU A 107 -9.81 -5.00 -28.09
CA GLU A 107 -10.08 -5.31 -29.50
C GLU A 107 -8.83 -5.83 -30.21
N HIS A 108 -7.69 -5.15 -30.03
CA HIS A 108 -6.42 -5.60 -30.58
C HIS A 108 -6.00 -6.96 -30.02
N LEU A 109 -6.01 -7.11 -28.69
CA LEU A 109 -5.62 -8.37 -28.04
C LEU A 109 -6.52 -9.54 -28.43
N SER A 110 -7.82 -9.30 -28.58
CA SER A 110 -8.78 -10.33 -29.00
C SER A 110 -8.53 -10.80 -30.43
N SER A 111 -7.90 -9.98 -31.29
CA SER A 111 -7.53 -10.39 -32.65
C SER A 111 -6.33 -11.35 -32.72
N VAL A 112 -5.51 -11.39 -31.67
CA VAL A 112 -4.27 -12.19 -31.61
C VAL A 112 -4.28 -13.26 -30.52
N MET A 113 -5.34 -13.34 -29.71
CA MET A 113 -5.50 -14.29 -28.62
C MET A 113 -6.70 -15.20 -28.86
N ASN A 114 -6.54 -16.49 -28.55
CA ASN A 114 -7.62 -17.50 -28.66
C ASN A 114 -8.57 -17.49 -27.46
N ARG A 115 -8.59 -16.41 -26.67
CA ARG A 115 -9.42 -16.26 -25.47
C ARG A 115 -9.68 -14.78 -25.20
N LYS A 116 -10.71 -14.47 -24.42
CA LYS A 116 -10.97 -13.09 -23.99
C LYS A 116 -9.78 -12.58 -23.16
N PRO A 117 -9.10 -11.50 -23.58
CA PRO A 117 -8.00 -10.93 -22.81
C PRO A 117 -8.51 -10.30 -21.51
N VAL A 118 -7.68 -10.32 -20.47
CA VAL A 118 -7.91 -9.62 -19.21
C VAL A 118 -6.80 -8.59 -18.98
N ILE A 119 -7.21 -7.37 -18.64
CA ILE A 119 -6.33 -6.25 -18.29
C ILE A 119 -6.42 -6.08 -16.78
N VAL A 120 -5.27 -6.12 -16.11
CA VAL A 120 -5.20 -5.94 -14.65
C VAL A 120 -4.47 -4.62 -14.36
N ALA A 121 -5.18 -3.68 -13.75
CA ALA A 121 -4.70 -2.34 -13.44
C ALA A 121 -4.73 -2.12 -11.91
N PRO A 122 -3.69 -2.56 -11.19
CA PRO A 122 -3.56 -2.35 -9.75
C PRO A 122 -3.03 -0.94 -9.47
N TYR A 123 -3.61 -0.31 -8.45
CA TYR A 123 -3.25 1.03 -7.97
C TYR A 123 -3.30 1.04 -6.44
N ASP A 124 -2.48 1.89 -5.81
CA ASP A 124 -2.62 2.16 -4.37
C ASP A 124 -3.96 2.85 -4.10
N ALA A 125 -4.69 2.37 -3.09
CA ALA A 125 -6.04 2.86 -2.81
C ALA A 125 -6.06 4.36 -2.47
N GLU A 126 -5.03 4.85 -1.78
CA GLU A 126 -4.87 6.27 -1.44
C GLU A 126 -4.68 7.17 -2.66
N LEU A 127 -4.37 6.62 -3.84
CA LEU A 127 -4.40 7.42 -5.07
C LEU A 127 -5.78 8.06 -5.23
N PHE A 128 -6.86 7.32 -4.99
CA PHE A 128 -8.22 7.77 -5.24
C PHE A 128 -8.82 8.43 -4.00
N GLY A 129 -8.77 9.76 -3.96
CA GLY A 129 -9.43 10.61 -2.96
C GLY A 129 -8.46 11.32 -2.03
N HIS A 130 -7.25 10.79 -1.86
CA HIS A 130 -6.18 11.43 -1.10
C HIS A 130 -5.23 12.17 -2.04
N TRP A 131 -4.37 11.45 -2.78
CA TRP A 131 -3.42 12.06 -3.73
C TRP A 131 -4.12 12.73 -4.91
N TRP A 132 -5.09 12.03 -5.50
CA TRP A 132 -5.97 12.55 -6.54
C TRP A 132 -7.37 12.66 -5.98
N PHE A 133 -7.77 13.88 -5.62
CA PHE A 133 -9.02 14.14 -4.91
C PHE A 133 -10.25 13.65 -5.69
N GLU A 134 -10.25 13.83 -7.00
CA GLU A 134 -11.34 13.46 -7.90
C GLU A 134 -11.30 11.98 -8.31
N GLY A 135 -10.32 11.21 -7.84
CA GLY A 135 -10.15 9.81 -8.18
C GLY A 135 -11.40 8.93 -7.96
N PRO A 136 -12.13 9.05 -6.83
CA PRO A 136 -13.36 8.28 -6.61
C PRO A 136 -14.47 8.66 -7.59
N MET A 137 -14.58 9.93 -7.94
CA MET A 137 -15.54 10.42 -8.95
C MET A 137 -15.17 9.91 -10.35
N TRP A 138 -13.89 9.87 -10.70
CA TRP A 138 -13.43 9.24 -11.93
C TRP A 138 -13.73 7.74 -11.97
N LEU A 139 -13.57 7.01 -10.85
CA LEU A 139 -13.95 5.59 -10.76
C LEU A 139 -15.46 5.39 -10.98
N ASP A 140 -16.32 6.21 -10.36
CA ASP A 140 -17.77 6.16 -10.58
C ASP A 140 -18.12 6.38 -12.07
N PHE A 141 -17.58 7.43 -12.68
CA PHE A 141 -17.76 7.66 -14.11
C PHE A 141 -17.26 6.49 -14.95
N LEU A 142 -16.07 5.96 -14.67
CA LEU A 142 -15.50 4.85 -15.43
C LEU A 142 -16.39 3.61 -15.38
N VAL A 143 -16.84 3.22 -14.19
CA VAL A 143 -17.72 2.05 -13.99
C VAL A 143 -19.04 2.24 -14.75
N ARG A 144 -19.69 3.42 -14.62
CA ARG A 144 -20.94 3.72 -15.34
C ARG A 144 -20.75 3.69 -16.85
N LYS A 145 -19.68 4.30 -17.36
CA LYS A 145 -19.38 4.32 -18.79
C LYS A 145 -19.12 2.93 -19.34
N ILE A 146 -18.37 2.11 -18.63
CA ILE A 146 -18.18 0.70 -19.01
C ILE A 146 -19.52 -0.05 -19.01
N ALA A 147 -20.40 0.21 -18.05
CA ALA A 147 -21.68 -0.50 -17.97
C ALA A 147 -22.71 -0.07 -19.02
N TYR A 148 -22.75 1.21 -19.41
CA TYR A 148 -23.87 1.76 -20.20
C TYR A 148 -23.49 2.35 -21.56
N ASP A 149 -22.25 2.79 -21.78
CA ASP A 149 -21.87 3.54 -22.99
C ASP A 149 -21.28 2.64 -24.10
N GLN A 150 -21.11 1.33 -23.84
CA GLN A 150 -20.45 0.39 -24.75
C GLN A 150 -20.74 -1.09 -24.39
N GLU A 151 -20.48 -2.02 -25.31
CA GLU A 151 -20.69 -3.48 -25.12
C GLU A 151 -19.44 -4.35 -25.37
N ALA A 152 -18.29 -3.74 -25.70
CA ALA A 152 -17.07 -4.44 -26.09
C ALA A 152 -16.22 -4.95 -24.91
N ILE A 153 -16.27 -4.27 -23.75
CA ILE A 153 -15.52 -4.64 -22.54
C ILE A 153 -16.46 -4.77 -21.34
N ARG A 154 -16.05 -5.56 -20.33
CA ARG A 154 -16.78 -5.68 -19.06
C ARG A 154 -15.80 -5.65 -17.88
N LEU A 155 -16.27 -5.15 -16.75
CA LEU A 155 -15.58 -5.37 -15.48
C LEU A 155 -15.84 -6.79 -14.99
N THR A 156 -14.84 -7.39 -14.34
CA THR A 156 -14.94 -8.73 -13.76
C THR A 156 -13.96 -8.84 -12.60
N THR A 157 -14.21 -9.77 -11.69
CA THR A 157 -13.25 -10.13 -10.66
C THR A 157 -12.24 -11.15 -11.20
N LEU A 158 -11.07 -11.25 -10.56
CA LEU A 158 -10.05 -12.23 -10.97
C LEU A 158 -10.54 -13.68 -10.78
N SER A 159 -11.38 -13.93 -9.77
CA SER A 159 -12.01 -15.23 -9.52
C SER A 159 -13.01 -15.61 -10.62
N GLU A 160 -13.91 -14.71 -11.01
CA GLU A 160 -14.85 -14.94 -12.12
C GLU A 160 -14.11 -15.27 -13.43
N TYR A 161 -12.98 -14.61 -13.68
CA TYR A 161 -12.18 -14.89 -14.87
C TYR A 161 -11.53 -16.28 -14.83
N LEU A 162 -11.08 -16.74 -13.66
CA LEU A 162 -10.56 -18.10 -13.48
C LEU A 162 -11.66 -19.16 -13.58
N GLU A 163 -12.88 -18.85 -13.16
CA GLU A 163 -14.06 -19.71 -13.35
C GLU A 163 -14.45 -19.81 -14.83
N GLU A 164 -14.41 -18.70 -15.59
CA GLU A 164 -14.65 -18.70 -17.04
C GLU A 164 -13.55 -19.46 -17.80
N TYR A 165 -12.30 -19.38 -17.34
CA TYR A 165 -11.15 -20.03 -17.96
C TYR A 165 -10.31 -20.83 -16.95
N PRO A 166 -10.73 -22.06 -16.62
CA PRO A 166 -10.07 -22.89 -15.60
C PRO A 166 -8.74 -23.47 -16.08
N VAL A 167 -8.46 -23.46 -17.39
CA VAL A 167 -7.19 -23.96 -17.95
C VAL A 167 -6.32 -22.78 -18.34
N ASN A 168 -5.17 -22.65 -17.68
CA ASN A 168 -4.19 -21.58 -17.91
C ASN A 168 -2.79 -22.17 -18.12
N GLN A 169 -1.93 -21.42 -18.81
CA GLN A 169 -0.55 -21.83 -19.06
C GLN A 169 0.19 -22.02 -17.73
N VAL A 170 0.90 -23.15 -17.58
CA VAL A 170 1.78 -23.37 -16.43
C VAL A 170 3.13 -22.71 -16.69
N SER A 171 3.56 -21.85 -15.77
CA SER A 171 4.85 -21.16 -15.84
C SER A 171 5.29 -20.69 -14.44
N THR A 172 6.58 -20.37 -14.29
CA THR A 172 7.14 -19.85 -13.04
C THR A 172 7.42 -18.35 -13.20
N PRO A 173 6.73 -17.46 -12.46
CA PRO A 173 7.07 -16.04 -12.44
C PRO A 173 8.53 -15.83 -12.04
N CYS A 174 9.21 -14.90 -12.69
CA CYS A 174 10.54 -14.46 -12.27
C CYS A 174 10.47 -13.69 -10.95
N ALA A 175 11.56 -13.76 -10.17
CA ALA A 175 11.74 -12.91 -8.99
C ALA A 175 11.60 -11.44 -9.41
N SER A 176 10.58 -10.78 -8.86
CA SER A 176 10.22 -9.42 -9.25
C SER A 176 9.44 -8.74 -8.13
N SER A 177 9.31 -7.42 -8.25
CA SER A 177 8.38 -6.61 -7.49
C SER A 177 7.74 -5.57 -8.41
N TRP A 178 6.71 -4.88 -7.93
CA TRP A 178 6.17 -3.72 -8.62
C TRP A 178 6.85 -2.39 -8.27
N GLY A 179 7.96 -2.45 -7.50
CA GLY A 179 8.75 -1.29 -7.05
C GLY A 179 9.76 -0.79 -8.08
N HIS A 180 10.75 0.00 -7.63
CA HIS A 180 11.75 0.59 -8.52
C HIS A 180 12.53 -0.48 -9.29
N LYS A 181 12.67 -0.30 -10.61
CA LYS A 181 13.28 -1.23 -11.59
C LYS A 181 12.68 -2.65 -11.61
N GLY A 182 11.58 -2.92 -10.91
CA GLY A 182 10.89 -4.21 -10.93
C GLY A 182 11.54 -5.30 -10.06
N PHE A 183 12.46 -4.95 -9.14
CA PHE A 183 13.18 -5.90 -8.30
C PHE A 183 13.17 -5.45 -6.82
N HIS A 184 14.16 -5.87 -6.02
CA HIS A 184 14.16 -5.68 -4.57
C HIS A 184 14.89 -4.42 -4.09
N GLU A 185 15.49 -3.63 -5.00
CA GLU A 185 16.33 -2.47 -4.66
C GLU A 185 15.64 -1.43 -3.77
N THR A 186 14.30 -1.35 -3.81
CA THR A 186 13.54 -0.46 -2.92
C THR A 186 13.65 -0.87 -1.45
N TRP A 187 13.75 -2.16 -1.15
CA TRP A 187 13.78 -2.69 0.21
C TRP A 187 15.16 -3.22 0.62
N LEU A 188 16.01 -3.58 -0.36
CA LEU A 188 17.36 -4.09 -0.12
C LEU A 188 18.39 -3.27 -0.89
N ASN A 189 19.03 -2.33 -0.20
CA ASN A 189 20.15 -1.53 -0.67
C ASN A 189 20.97 -0.99 0.53
N GLY A 190 22.05 -0.24 0.27
CA GLY A 190 22.95 0.25 1.33
C GLY A 190 22.34 1.21 2.36
N ARG A 191 21.09 1.67 2.20
CA ARG A 191 20.39 2.52 3.18
C ARG A 191 19.60 1.72 4.21
N ASN A 192 19.18 0.49 3.86
CA ASN A 192 18.27 -0.32 4.68
C ASN A 192 18.78 -1.75 4.91
N ASP A 193 19.86 -2.18 4.27
CA ASP A 193 20.44 -3.52 4.41
C ASP A 193 20.74 -3.92 5.87
N TRP A 194 21.11 -2.96 6.71
CA TRP A 194 21.44 -3.16 8.12
C TRP A 194 20.29 -3.76 8.94
N ILE A 195 19.03 -3.58 8.54
CA ILE A 195 17.88 -4.11 9.29
C ILE A 195 17.82 -5.63 9.22
N TYR A 196 18.23 -6.23 8.10
CA TYR A 196 17.92 -7.62 7.80
C TYR A 196 18.62 -8.61 8.71
N ARG A 197 19.87 -8.35 9.10
CA ARG A 197 20.55 -9.20 10.11
C ARG A 197 19.78 -9.27 11.43
N HIS A 198 19.12 -8.17 11.82
CA HIS A 198 18.35 -8.11 13.05
C HIS A 198 16.97 -8.74 12.89
N LEU A 199 16.31 -8.57 11.74
CA LEU A 199 15.05 -9.23 11.41
C LEU A 199 15.23 -10.76 11.34
N HIS A 200 16.29 -11.24 10.71
CA HIS A 200 16.62 -12.67 10.66
C HIS A 200 16.90 -13.22 12.06
N HIS A 201 17.67 -12.49 12.88
CA HIS A 201 17.88 -12.87 14.27
C HIS A 201 16.55 -12.96 15.03
N GLY A 202 15.69 -11.94 14.94
CA GLY A 202 14.37 -11.93 15.58
C GLY A 202 13.48 -13.09 15.14
N ALA A 203 13.51 -13.47 13.86
CA ALA A 203 12.79 -14.63 13.36
C ALA A 203 13.28 -15.95 13.98
N LEU A 204 14.60 -16.15 14.03
CA LEU A 204 15.20 -17.34 14.66
C LEU A 204 14.90 -17.40 16.16
N LEU A 205 14.85 -16.25 16.84
CA LEU A 205 14.45 -16.17 18.25
C LEU A 205 13.00 -16.62 18.43
N MET A 206 12.09 -16.11 17.62
CA MET A 206 10.67 -16.45 17.70
C MET A 206 10.42 -17.93 17.40
N GLU A 207 11.09 -18.48 16.39
CA GLU A 207 11.05 -19.92 16.07
C GLU A 207 11.52 -20.77 17.26
N ARG A 208 12.64 -20.40 17.88
CA ARG A 208 13.14 -21.09 19.08
C ARG A 208 12.15 -21.03 20.24
N LEU A 209 11.61 -19.84 20.54
CA LEU A 209 10.66 -19.65 21.63
C LEU A 209 9.40 -20.49 21.42
N ALA A 210 8.88 -20.52 20.19
CA ALA A 210 7.72 -21.30 19.82
C ALA A 210 7.97 -22.80 20.03
N LYS A 211 9.12 -23.32 19.55
CA LYS A 211 9.53 -24.72 19.70
C LYS A 211 9.76 -25.14 21.16
N SER A 212 10.34 -24.26 21.97
CA SER A 212 10.64 -24.55 23.38
C SER A 212 9.41 -24.49 24.28
N HIS A 213 8.32 -23.85 23.84
CA HIS A 213 7.11 -23.67 24.64
C HIS A 213 5.86 -24.09 23.85
N PRO A 214 5.70 -25.35 23.43
CA PRO A 214 4.55 -25.79 22.62
C PRO A 214 3.22 -25.64 23.38
N GLU A 215 3.24 -25.87 24.69
CA GLU A 215 2.08 -25.88 25.59
C GLU A 215 2.09 -24.68 26.54
N ALA A 216 2.55 -23.51 26.09
CA ALA A 216 2.57 -22.31 26.92
C ALA A 216 1.15 -21.91 27.35
N ASP A 217 1.01 -21.50 28.61
CA ASP A 217 -0.22 -20.99 29.19
C ASP A 217 0.02 -19.66 29.93
N GLY A 218 -1.05 -19.12 30.51
CA GLY A 218 -1.00 -17.96 31.39
C GLY A 218 -0.24 -16.76 30.82
N LEU A 219 0.70 -16.24 31.61
CA LEU A 219 1.47 -15.03 31.27
C LEU A 219 2.50 -15.29 30.17
N THR A 220 3.11 -16.48 30.15
CA THR A 220 4.07 -16.89 29.11
C THR A 220 3.41 -16.94 27.74
N LEU A 221 2.20 -17.48 27.64
CA LEU A 221 1.41 -17.48 26.40
C LEU A 221 1.16 -16.05 25.90
N LYS A 222 0.75 -15.12 26.79
CA LYS A 222 0.54 -13.72 26.42
C LYS A 222 1.83 -13.08 25.91
N ALA A 223 2.94 -13.31 26.59
CA ALA A 223 4.25 -12.78 26.20
C ALA A 223 4.73 -13.33 24.84
N LEU A 224 4.53 -14.63 24.57
CA LEU A 224 4.85 -15.25 23.28
C LEU A 224 4.01 -14.67 22.14
N LYS A 225 2.71 -14.48 22.37
CA LYS A 225 1.82 -13.82 21.40
C LYS A 225 2.26 -12.38 21.13
N GLN A 226 2.64 -11.63 22.16
CA GLN A 226 3.15 -10.28 21.96
C GLN A 226 4.50 -10.28 21.23
N GLY A 227 5.42 -11.19 21.56
CA GLY A 227 6.68 -11.35 20.82
C GLY A 227 6.45 -11.59 19.33
N ALA A 228 5.48 -12.44 18.97
CA ALA A 228 5.11 -12.67 17.57
C ALA A 228 4.59 -11.39 16.89
N ARG A 229 3.80 -10.56 17.58
CA ARG A 229 3.36 -9.25 17.04
C ARG A 229 4.52 -8.30 16.85
N GLU A 230 5.42 -8.19 17.83
CA GLU A 230 6.61 -7.34 17.71
C GLU A 230 7.48 -7.75 16.52
N LEU A 231 7.65 -9.06 16.28
CA LEU A 231 8.37 -9.53 15.10
C LEU A 231 7.67 -9.12 13.80
N LEU A 232 6.36 -9.34 13.68
CA LEU A 232 5.59 -8.98 12.49
C LEU A 232 5.62 -7.47 12.24
N LEU A 233 5.48 -6.66 13.28
CA LEU A 233 5.59 -5.20 13.20
C LEU A 233 6.99 -4.77 12.78
N ALA A 234 8.05 -5.41 13.29
CA ALA A 234 9.42 -5.15 12.84
C ALA A 234 9.65 -5.52 11.37
N GLN A 235 8.96 -6.55 10.86
CA GLN A 235 9.09 -7.05 9.49
C GLN A 235 8.26 -6.27 8.46
N ALA A 236 7.50 -5.26 8.85
CA ALA A 236 6.75 -4.43 7.92
C ALA A 236 7.68 -3.77 6.89
N SER A 237 7.37 -3.96 5.59
CA SER A 237 8.22 -3.50 4.50
C SER A 237 8.28 -1.96 4.39
N ASP A 238 7.31 -1.27 4.98
CA ASP A 238 7.19 0.18 5.06
C ASP A 238 8.43 0.82 5.68
N TRP A 239 9.05 0.18 6.67
CA TRP A 239 10.28 0.71 7.29
C TRP A 239 11.42 0.79 6.29
N ALA A 240 11.66 -0.28 5.53
CA ALA A 240 12.70 -0.30 4.50
C ALA A 240 12.38 0.67 3.36
N PHE A 241 11.10 0.83 3.02
CA PHE A 241 10.63 1.80 2.02
C PHE A 241 10.89 3.25 2.45
N MET A 242 10.52 3.62 3.68
CA MET A 242 10.76 4.96 4.25
C MET A 242 12.26 5.28 4.31
N LEU A 243 13.08 4.33 4.78
CA LEU A 243 14.55 4.45 4.78
C LEU A 243 15.11 4.69 3.38
N ASN A 244 14.61 3.95 2.39
CA ASN A 244 15.06 4.10 1.01
C ASN A 244 14.69 5.48 0.44
N LYS A 245 13.46 5.95 0.66
CA LYS A 245 12.99 7.26 0.21
C LYS A 245 13.68 8.42 0.94
N GLY A 246 14.16 8.20 2.16
CA GLY A 246 14.74 9.24 3.03
C GLY A 246 13.69 10.10 3.73
N ALA A 247 12.40 9.91 3.43
CA ALA A 247 11.31 10.54 4.15
C ALA A 247 11.02 9.73 5.42
N MET A 248 10.98 10.39 6.58
CA MET A 248 10.72 9.75 7.89
C MET A 248 11.72 8.62 8.26
N ALA A 249 12.98 8.72 7.80
CA ALA A 249 13.99 7.68 8.03
C ALA A 249 14.30 7.44 9.52
N GLU A 250 14.32 8.49 10.34
CA GLU A 250 14.51 8.40 11.78
C GLU A 250 13.37 7.63 12.45
N TYR A 251 12.13 7.96 12.08
CA TYR A 251 10.94 7.27 12.54
C TYR A 251 10.98 5.78 12.19
N ALA A 252 11.27 5.43 10.92
CA ALA A 252 11.39 4.04 10.48
C ALA A 252 12.50 3.27 11.22
N THR A 253 13.65 3.92 11.46
CA THR A 253 14.75 3.37 12.26
C THR A 253 14.30 3.09 13.69
N GLN A 254 13.61 4.04 14.31
CA GLN A 254 13.12 3.92 15.69
C GLN A 254 12.05 2.83 15.81
N ARG A 255 11.12 2.73 14.86
CA ARG A 255 10.09 1.68 14.83
C ARG A 255 10.71 0.30 14.73
N THR A 256 11.60 0.09 13.77
CA THR A 256 12.31 -1.19 13.59
C THR A 256 13.05 -1.60 14.87
N LYS A 257 13.82 -0.68 15.46
CA LYS A 257 14.58 -0.95 16.69
C LYS A 257 13.68 -1.22 17.88
N THR A 258 12.63 -0.41 18.08
CA THR A 258 11.71 -0.54 19.22
C THR A 258 11.08 -1.93 19.25
N HIS A 259 10.53 -2.38 18.12
CA HIS A 259 9.89 -3.69 18.04
C HIS A 259 10.88 -4.84 18.28
N LEU A 260 12.07 -4.79 17.70
CA LEU A 260 13.10 -5.81 17.91
C LEU A 260 13.63 -5.85 19.37
N LEU A 261 13.78 -4.68 20.00
CA LEU A 261 14.18 -4.58 21.41
C LEU A 261 13.11 -5.13 22.34
N ARG A 262 11.83 -4.85 22.06
CA ARG A 262 10.70 -5.42 22.82
C ARG A 262 10.64 -6.94 22.68
N LEU A 263 10.77 -7.47 21.46
CA LEU A 263 10.87 -8.92 21.21
C LEU A 263 12.00 -9.55 22.04
N THR A 264 13.21 -8.98 21.96
CA THR A 264 14.39 -9.49 22.69
C THR A 264 14.17 -9.42 24.21
N LYS A 265 13.53 -8.35 24.70
CA LYS A 265 13.24 -8.20 26.13
C LYS A 265 12.23 -9.23 26.63
N LEU A 266 11.13 -9.43 25.90
CA LEU A 266 10.13 -10.44 26.21
C LEU A 266 10.72 -11.85 26.20
N MET A 267 11.58 -12.15 25.23
CA MET A 267 12.32 -13.41 25.17
C MET A 267 13.12 -13.66 26.46
N ASN A 268 13.96 -12.70 26.85
CA ASN A 268 14.80 -12.84 28.05
C ASN A 268 13.96 -13.07 29.31
N GLU A 269 12.77 -12.47 29.38
CA GLU A 269 11.87 -12.62 30.53
C GLU A 269 11.15 -13.97 30.54
N ILE A 270 10.75 -14.46 29.37
CA ILE A 270 10.20 -15.81 29.21
C ILE A 270 11.24 -16.85 29.64
N GLU A 271 12.47 -16.74 29.12
CA GLU A 271 13.55 -17.67 29.45
C GLU A 271 13.97 -17.61 30.92
N ALA A 272 13.89 -16.43 31.54
CA ALA A 272 14.14 -16.26 32.98
C ALA A 272 12.97 -16.70 33.88
N GLY A 273 11.81 -17.05 33.30
CA GLY A 273 10.60 -17.43 34.06
C GLY A 273 9.96 -16.27 34.83
N GLY A 274 10.23 -15.03 34.43
CA GLY A 274 9.86 -13.82 35.17
C GLY A 274 9.34 -12.71 34.25
N VAL A 275 8.21 -12.96 33.58
CA VAL A 275 7.54 -11.96 32.75
C VAL A 275 6.95 -10.86 33.63
N ASP A 276 7.30 -9.62 33.32
CA ASP A 276 6.73 -8.43 33.96
C ASP A 276 5.39 -8.09 33.28
N GLU A 277 4.31 -8.36 34.02
CA GLU A 277 2.93 -8.25 33.55
C GLU A 277 2.49 -6.80 33.25
N GLU A 278 2.98 -5.82 34.02
CA GLU A 278 2.60 -4.42 33.84
C GLU A 278 3.12 -3.90 32.51
N ARG A 279 4.41 -4.15 32.21
CA ARG A 279 4.99 -3.76 30.92
C ARG A 279 4.43 -4.57 29.77
N LEU A 280 4.16 -5.86 29.95
CA LEU A 280 3.50 -6.66 28.91
C LEU A 280 2.14 -6.04 28.54
N SER A 281 1.31 -5.71 29.55
CA SER A 281 0.01 -5.06 29.35
C SER A 281 0.14 -3.72 28.63
N MET A 282 1.15 -2.92 28.98
CA MET A 282 1.44 -1.66 28.29
C MET A 282 1.76 -1.90 26.80
N ILE A 283 2.63 -2.86 26.48
CA ILE A 283 2.98 -3.19 25.10
C ILE A 283 1.74 -3.73 24.36
N GLU A 284 0.97 -4.63 24.97
CA GLU A 284 -0.27 -5.16 24.39
C GLU A 284 -1.30 -4.06 24.10
N SER A 285 -1.32 -2.98 24.88
CA SER A 285 -2.21 -1.84 24.62
C SER A 285 -1.78 -0.99 23.42
N LEU A 286 -0.46 -0.88 23.18
CA LEU A 286 0.12 -0.08 22.10
C LEU A 286 0.16 -0.85 20.78
N ASP A 287 0.55 -2.12 20.83
CA ASP A 287 0.85 -2.98 19.69
C ASP A 287 -0.12 -4.17 19.65
N ASN A 288 -1.40 -3.85 19.54
CA ASN A 288 -2.54 -4.76 19.72
C ASN A 288 -3.00 -5.47 18.43
N ILE A 289 -2.20 -5.46 17.37
CA ILE A 289 -2.55 -6.10 16.10
C ILE A 289 -2.64 -7.63 16.25
N PHE A 290 -3.55 -8.28 15.52
CA PHE A 290 -3.77 -9.74 15.58
C PHE A 290 -4.04 -10.26 17.01
N PRO A 291 -5.21 -9.96 17.59
CA PRO A 291 -5.57 -10.45 18.93
C PRO A 291 -5.56 -11.99 19.01
N GLN A 292 -5.84 -12.66 17.90
CA GLN A 292 -5.90 -14.12 17.78
C GLN A 292 -4.60 -14.75 17.25
N ILE A 293 -3.48 -14.02 17.21
CA ILE A 293 -2.22 -14.57 16.73
C ILE A 293 -1.86 -15.88 17.46
N ASP A 294 -1.47 -16.89 16.70
CA ASP A 294 -0.93 -18.13 17.23
C ASP A 294 0.58 -18.17 17.01
N TYR A 295 1.34 -18.00 18.10
CA TYR A 295 2.80 -18.01 18.09
C TYR A 295 3.36 -19.38 17.65
N ARG A 296 2.57 -20.46 17.72
CA ARG A 296 2.97 -21.80 17.29
C ARG A 296 3.12 -21.92 15.77
N SER A 297 2.61 -20.96 15.01
CA SER A 297 2.82 -20.89 13.55
C SER A 297 4.30 -20.67 13.18
N PHE A 298 5.14 -20.34 14.16
CA PHE A 298 6.58 -20.16 14.01
C PHE A 298 7.38 -21.45 14.35
N CYS A 299 6.72 -22.55 14.75
CA CYS A 299 7.35 -23.85 15.01
C CYS A 299 7.72 -24.61 13.73
#